data_AF-A0A3B4V7K0-F1
#
_entry.id   AF-A0A3B4V7K0-F1
#
_cell.length_a   1.000
_cell.length_b   1.000
_cell.length_c   1.000
_cell.angle_alpha   90.00
_cell.angle_beta   90.00
_cell.angle_gamma   90.00
#
_symmetry.space_group_name_H-M   'P 1'
#
loop_
_entity.id
_entity.type
_entity.pdbx_description
1 polymer ?
#
loop_
_entity_poly.entity_id
_entity_poly.type
_entity_poly.pdbx_seq_one_letter_code
_entity_poly.pdbx_strand_id
1 'polypeptide(L)'
;MMEEKMSEENRKEVEMLEAQIHGLQAEVVALKRQQQDNHMDIYFKGQMQDALSYMCGQKHVGGKEKVMSRLKEELEELEDDLKQQTQMNGIYLSSCTRKTLQSSDSKMVQQVCVSGHCSELVFQVEFQLSEAKEGQRSERTIIDLNVVMDATDLQNFSSFLSGVEESRDLLLFFRTLRTYADRFDDRCRTFQHFQEKYPSIVSLPGGCRSEVMTLNHPELPGCFLFVHWSVEVSREGGVAPKINLLTKIPERALQLFPSQAVGGAAEAFHSLLRILGPEAAIESVIRAVSLSKEA
;
A
#
# COMPACT_ATOMS: atom_id res chain seq x y z
N MET A 1 -13.59 -62.81 -42.66
CA MET A 1 -14.22 -62.52 -41.34
C MET A 1 -13.28 -61.85 -40.33
N MET A 2 -12.00 -62.27 -40.19
CA MET A 2 -11.02 -61.55 -39.34
C MET A 2 -10.51 -60.25 -39.97
N GLU A 3 -10.26 -60.23 -41.29
CA GLU A 3 -9.78 -59.02 -42.00
C GLU A 3 -10.84 -57.91 -42.11
N GLU A 4 -12.11 -58.25 -42.33
CA GLU A 4 -13.21 -57.27 -42.33
C GLU A 4 -13.43 -56.65 -40.94
N LYS A 5 -13.28 -57.44 -39.86
CA LYS A 5 -13.35 -56.90 -38.50
C LYS A 5 -12.21 -55.92 -38.20
N MET A 6 -11.00 -56.24 -38.65
CA MET A 6 -9.81 -55.40 -38.47
C MET A 6 -9.88 -54.10 -39.31
N SER A 7 -10.47 -54.17 -40.51
CA SER A 7 -10.77 -53.00 -41.34
C SER A 7 -11.81 -52.07 -40.69
N GLU A 8 -12.83 -52.63 -40.05
CA GLU A 8 -13.89 -51.88 -39.38
C GLU A 8 -13.39 -51.25 -38.07
N GLU A 9 -12.50 -51.93 -37.34
CA GLU A 9 -11.84 -51.42 -36.13
C GLU A 9 -10.90 -50.25 -36.45
N ASN A 10 -10.06 -50.39 -37.48
CA ASN A 10 -9.17 -49.32 -37.94
C ASN A 10 -9.95 -48.09 -38.41
N ARG A 11 -11.11 -48.27 -39.07
CA ARG A 11 -11.95 -47.14 -39.51
C ARG A 11 -12.51 -46.36 -38.32
N LYS A 12 -12.97 -47.06 -37.28
CA LYS A 12 -13.46 -46.44 -36.04
C LYS A 12 -12.35 -45.73 -35.27
N GLU A 13 -11.15 -46.29 -35.29
CA GLU A 13 -9.99 -45.68 -34.65
C GLU A 13 -9.57 -44.38 -35.35
N VAL A 14 -9.61 -44.35 -36.69
CA VAL A 14 -9.36 -43.13 -37.48
C VAL A 14 -10.44 -42.06 -37.20
N GLU A 15 -11.72 -42.43 -37.19
CA GLU A 15 -12.82 -41.49 -36.86
C GLU A 15 -12.68 -40.90 -35.44
N MET A 16 -12.25 -41.73 -34.47
CA MET A 16 -12.00 -41.27 -33.10
C MET A 16 -10.83 -40.28 -33.04
N LEU A 17 -9.74 -40.57 -33.76
CA LEU A 17 -8.56 -39.70 -33.83
C LEU A 17 -8.89 -38.38 -34.54
N GLU A 18 -9.68 -38.40 -35.61
CA GLU A 18 -10.13 -37.18 -36.30
C GLU A 18 -11.01 -36.31 -35.39
N ALA A 19 -11.92 -36.91 -34.62
CA ALA A 19 -12.72 -36.19 -33.63
C ALA A 19 -11.83 -35.57 -32.53
N GLN A 20 -10.81 -36.29 -32.07
CA GLN A 20 -9.87 -35.80 -31.06
C GLN A 20 -8.98 -34.68 -31.59
N ILE A 21 -8.53 -34.77 -32.84
CA ILE A 21 -7.80 -33.69 -33.53
C ILE A 21 -8.68 -32.45 -33.63
N HIS A 22 -9.95 -32.59 -34.01
CA HIS A 22 -10.87 -31.45 -34.06
C HIS A 22 -11.12 -30.83 -32.68
N GLY A 23 -11.26 -31.65 -31.64
CA GLY A 23 -11.39 -31.18 -30.24
C GLY A 23 -10.16 -30.39 -29.79
N LEU A 24 -8.96 -30.93 -30.02
CA LEU A 24 -7.70 -30.26 -29.68
C LEU A 24 -7.47 -28.99 -30.51
N GLN A 25 -7.87 -28.97 -31.79
CA GLN A 25 -7.81 -27.75 -32.61
C GLN A 25 -8.74 -26.65 -32.06
N ALA A 26 -9.96 -27.02 -31.63
CA ALA A 26 -10.88 -26.08 -31.01
C ALA A 26 -10.34 -25.57 -29.66
N GLU A 27 -9.73 -26.44 -28.85
CA GLU A 27 -9.08 -26.07 -27.60
C GLU A 27 -7.88 -25.14 -27.83
N VAL A 28 -7.03 -25.41 -28.81
CA VAL A 28 -5.92 -24.52 -29.19
C VAL A 28 -6.43 -23.15 -29.65
N VAL A 29 -7.54 -23.09 -30.39
CA VAL A 29 -8.15 -21.82 -30.79
C VAL A 29 -8.71 -21.06 -29.57
N ALA A 30 -9.36 -21.77 -28.64
CA ALA A 30 -9.87 -21.19 -27.40
C ALA A 30 -8.73 -20.67 -26.51
N LEU A 31 -7.68 -21.46 -26.33
CA LEU A 31 -6.48 -21.09 -25.57
C LEU A 31 -5.72 -19.94 -26.22
N LYS A 32 -5.63 -19.88 -27.56
CA LYS A 32 -5.04 -18.72 -28.26
C LYS A 32 -5.86 -17.45 -28.06
N ARG A 33 -7.18 -17.52 -28.10
CA ARG A 33 -8.05 -16.37 -27.75
C ARG A 33 -7.85 -15.94 -26.30
N GLN A 34 -7.83 -16.88 -25.38
CA GLN A 34 -7.57 -16.61 -23.96
C GLN A 34 -6.17 -16.04 -23.72
N GLN A 35 -5.16 -16.52 -24.46
CA GLN A 35 -3.80 -15.97 -24.42
C GLN A 35 -3.76 -14.55 -25.00
N GLN A 36 -4.56 -14.23 -26.00
CA GLN A 36 -4.64 -12.90 -26.60
C GLN A 36 -5.38 -11.91 -25.69
N ASP A 37 -6.41 -12.36 -24.97
CA ASP A 37 -7.11 -11.58 -23.94
C ASP A 37 -6.30 -11.44 -22.64
N ASN A 38 -5.44 -12.43 -22.32
CA ASN A 38 -4.49 -12.38 -21.20
C ASN A 38 -3.16 -11.70 -21.58
N HIS A 39 -2.87 -11.54 -22.87
CA HIS A 39 -1.76 -10.74 -23.31
C HIS A 39 -2.14 -9.32 -22.90
N MET A 40 -1.31 -8.75 -22.04
CA MET A 40 -1.40 -7.36 -21.69
C MET A 40 -1.62 -6.56 -22.99
N ASP A 41 -2.83 -6.04 -23.20
CA ASP A 41 -3.12 -4.99 -24.17
C ASP A 41 -2.43 -3.71 -23.66
N ILE A 42 -1.11 -3.79 -23.59
CA ILE A 42 -0.25 -2.63 -23.52
C ILE A 42 -0.34 -2.08 -24.93
N TYR A 43 -1.04 -0.97 -25.07
CA TYR A 43 -0.80 -0.06 -26.17
C TYR A 43 0.67 0.36 -26.10
N PHE A 44 1.54 -0.45 -26.73
CA PHE A 44 2.94 -0.12 -26.87
C PHE A 44 3.00 1.12 -27.76
N LYS A 45 3.38 2.24 -27.16
CA LYS A 45 3.68 3.49 -27.85
C LYS A 45 5.19 3.72 -27.77
N GLY A 46 5.72 4.56 -28.66
CA GLY A 46 7.14 4.94 -28.61
C GLY A 46 8.06 3.85 -29.14
N GLN A 47 9.24 3.69 -28.53
CA GLN A 47 10.34 2.93 -29.11
C GLN A 47 10.07 1.41 -29.10
N MET A 48 9.24 0.93 -28.17
CA MET A 48 8.75 -0.46 -28.15
C MET A 48 7.87 -0.79 -29.37
N GLN A 49 7.06 0.16 -29.84
CA GLN A 49 6.27 -0.02 -31.06
C GLN A 49 7.17 -0.09 -32.30
N ASP A 50 8.21 0.74 -32.34
CA ASP A 50 9.21 0.71 -33.42
C ASP A 50 10.01 -0.60 -33.41
N ALA A 51 10.33 -1.12 -32.23
CA ALA A 51 11.00 -2.42 -32.06
C ALA A 51 10.16 -3.59 -32.57
N LEU A 52 8.87 -3.63 -32.20
CA LEU A 52 7.94 -4.64 -32.69
C LEU A 52 7.74 -4.53 -34.20
N SER A 53 7.66 -3.32 -34.74
CA SER A 53 7.55 -3.07 -36.18
C SER A 53 8.80 -3.54 -36.94
N TYR A 54 10.00 -3.38 -36.35
CA TYR A 54 11.26 -3.89 -36.88
C TYR A 54 11.29 -5.43 -36.88
N MET A 55 10.93 -6.07 -35.75
CA MET A 55 10.90 -7.54 -35.66
C MET A 55 9.87 -8.18 -36.59
N CYS A 56 8.75 -7.51 -36.85
CA CYS A 56 7.73 -7.96 -37.81
C CYS A 56 8.08 -7.63 -39.28
N GLY A 57 9.27 -7.08 -39.56
CA GLY A 57 9.73 -6.78 -40.93
C GLY A 57 9.06 -5.58 -41.60
N GLN A 58 8.32 -4.75 -40.85
CA GLN A 58 7.54 -3.63 -41.39
C GLN A 58 8.33 -2.31 -41.48
N LYS A 59 9.47 -2.18 -40.79
CA LYS A 59 10.37 -1.01 -40.88
C LYS A 59 11.84 -1.43 -41.00
N HIS A 60 12.55 -0.85 -41.98
CA HIS A 60 13.98 -1.08 -42.25
C HIS A 60 14.89 0.08 -41.78
N VAL A 61 14.46 0.87 -40.80
CA VAL A 61 15.20 2.08 -40.39
C VAL A 61 16.02 1.81 -39.13
N GLY A 62 17.32 1.55 -39.33
CA GLY A 62 18.30 1.30 -38.26
C GLY A 62 18.45 -0.20 -37.97
N GLY A 63 19.69 -0.70 -38.01
CA GLY A 63 19.97 -2.10 -37.72
C GLY A 63 19.50 -2.51 -36.32
N LYS A 64 19.26 -3.82 -36.12
CA LYS A 64 18.81 -4.45 -34.87
C LYS A 64 19.50 -3.88 -33.63
N GLU A 65 20.80 -3.66 -33.71
CA GLU A 65 21.63 -3.13 -32.62
C GLU A 65 21.21 -1.72 -32.18
N LYS A 66 20.85 -0.84 -33.12
CA LYS A 66 20.41 0.53 -32.83
C LYS A 66 19.00 0.59 -32.24
N VAL A 67 18.14 -0.35 -32.62
CA VAL A 67 16.80 -0.48 -32.03
C VAL A 67 16.91 -1.02 -30.60
N MET A 68 17.77 -2.01 -30.38
CA MET A 68 18.06 -2.56 -29.05
C MET A 68 18.73 -1.54 -28.12
N SER A 69 19.67 -0.73 -28.62
CA SER A 69 20.34 0.29 -27.79
C SER A 69 19.36 1.36 -27.31
N ARG A 70 18.46 1.79 -28.19
CA ARG A 70 17.39 2.75 -27.87
C ARG A 70 16.41 2.23 -26.81
N LEU A 71 15.92 1.00 -26.98
CA LEU A 71 15.07 0.34 -25.98
C LEU A 71 15.77 0.23 -24.63
N LYS A 72 17.08 -0.06 -24.63
CA LYS A 72 17.86 -0.14 -23.41
C LYS A 72 17.98 1.22 -22.72
N GLU A 73 18.29 2.27 -23.48
CA GLU A 73 18.31 3.65 -22.96
C GLU A 73 16.94 4.05 -22.39
N GLU A 74 15.84 3.79 -23.11
CA GLU A 74 14.48 4.08 -22.62
C GLU A 74 14.14 3.29 -21.34
N LEU A 75 14.58 2.03 -21.25
CA LEU A 75 14.36 1.21 -20.06
C LEU A 75 15.17 1.72 -18.86
N GLU A 76 16.43 2.10 -19.05
CA GLU A 76 17.26 2.70 -18.00
C GLU A 76 16.65 4.03 -17.51
N GLU A 77 16.18 4.88 -18.43
CA GLU A 77 15.48 6.13 -18.09
C GLU A 77 14.19 5.87 -17.31
N LEU A 78 13.36 4.91 -17.74
CA LEU A 78 12.11 4.56 -17.04
C LEU A 78 12.37 3.95 -15.66
N GLU A 79 13.42 3.15 -15.50
CA GLU A 79 13.83 2.59 -14.22
C GLU A 79 14.29 3.69 -13.25
N ASP A 80 15.09 4.64 -13.73
CA ASP A 80 15.53 5.80 -12.94
C ASP A 80 14.36 6.70 -12.55
N ASP A 81 13.45 6.98 -13.48
CA ASP A 81 12.23 7.75 -13.21
C ASP A 81 11.33 7.05 -12.18
N LEU A 82 11.12 5.73 -12.33
CA LEU A 82 10.34 4.94 -11.38
C LEU A 82 10.98 4.97 -9.98
N LYS A 83 12.30 4.84 -9.91
CA LYS A 83 13.05 4.92 -8.65
C LYS A 83 12.91 6.29 -8.01
N GLN A 84 13.05 7.37 -8.78
CA GLN A 84 12.87 8.74 -8.29
C GLN A 84 11.44 8.96 -7.79
N GLN A 85 10.42 8.54 -8.54
CA GLN A 85 9.02 8.65 -8.13
C GLN A 85 8.73 7.85 -6.86
N THR A 86 9.28 6.65 -6.76
CA THR A 86 9.12 5.80 -5.58
C THR A 86 9.77 6.43 -4.34
N GLN A 87 10.98 6.99 -4.49
CA GLN A 87 11.65 7.73 -3.40
C GLN A 87 10.87 8.98 -2.98
N MET A 88 10.30 9.71 -3.94
CA MET A 88 9.51 10.91 -3.65
C MET A 88 8.16 10.60 -3.02
N ASN A 89 7.54 9.48 -3.39
CA ASN A 89 6.17 9.15 -2.97
C ASN A 89 6.11 8.20 -1.77
N GLY A 90 7.17 7.45 -1.48
CA GLY A 90 7.22 6.44 -0.42
C GLY A 90 6.33 5.22 -0.68
N ILE A 91 5.78 5.09 -1.90
CA ILE A 91 4.89 4.01 -2.30
C ILE A 91 5.62 3.11 -3.28
N TYR A 92 5.75 1.84 -2.91
CA TYR A 92 6.41 0.82 -3.70
C TYR A 92 5.36 -0.11 -4.30
N LEU A 93 5.36 -0.26 -5.62
CA LEU A 93 4.46 -1.18 -6.31
C LEU A 93 5.17 -2.51 -6.56
N SER A 94 4.56 -3.61 -6.12
CA SER A 94 5.07 -4.97 -6.33
C SER A 94 4.48 -5.65 -7.54
N SER A 95 3.23 -5.32 -7.89
CA SER A 95 2.54 -5.92 -9.03
C SER A 95 1.49 -4.97 -9.58
N CYS A 96 1.32 -4.99 -10.89
CA CYS A 96 0.25 -4.33 -11.60
C CYS A 96 -0.26 -5.28 -12.68
N THR A 97 -1.53 -5.64 -12.58
CA THR A 97 -2.20 -6.50 -13.56
C THR A 97 -3.36 -5.74 -14.16
N ARG A 98 -3.60 -6.00 -15.45
CA ARG A 98 -4.68 -5.37 -16.20
C ARG A 98 -5.40 -6.43 -17.01
N LYS A 99 -6.72 -6.46 -16.92
CA LYS A 99 -7.59 -7.37 -17.64
C LYS A 99 -8.66 -6.56 -18.38
N THR A 100 -8.79 -6.77 -19.69
CA THR A 100 -9.89 -6.18 -20.46
C THR A 100 -11.18 -6.95 -20.16
N LEU A 101 -12.18 -6.29 -19.59
CA LEU A 101 -13.49 -6.89 -19.29
C LEU A 101 -14.46 -6.73 -20.47
N GLN A 102 -14.40 -5.58 -21.13
CA GLN A 102 -15.25 -5.27 -22.27
C GLN A 102 -14.47 -4.39 -23.25
N SER A 103 -14.60 -4.70 -24.54
CA SER A 103 -14.05 -3.88 -25.61
C SER A 103 -15.09 -3.75 -26.72
N SER A 104 -15.46 -2.52 -27.05
CA SER A 104 -16.28 -2.17 -28.21
C SER A 104 -15.64 -1.00 -28.96
N ASP A 105 -16.14 -0.70 -30.16
CA ASP A 105 -15.59 0.38 -31.00
C ASP A 105 -15.58 1.75 -30.30
N SER A 106 -16.50 1.99 -29.37
CA SER A 106 -16.68 3.26 -28.66
C SER A 106 -16.27 3.25 -27.19
N LYS A 107 -16.16 2.07 -26.55
CA LYS A 107 -15.92 1.96 -25.11
C LYS A 107 -15.08 0.74 -24.75
N MET A 108 -14.09 0.95 -23.88
CA MET A 108 -13.28 -0.11 -23.30
C MET A 108 -13.42 -0.08 -21.78
N VAL A 109 -13.57 -1.23 -21.13
CA VAL A 109 -13.57 -1.38 -19.68
C VAL A 109 -12.46 -2.34 -19.28
N GLN A 110 -11.59 -1.89 -18.39
CA GLN A 110 -10.44 -2.66 -17.90
C GLN A 110 -10.52 -2.77 -16.38
N GLN A 111 -10.29 -3.97 -15.86
CA GLN A 111 -10.01 -4.19 -14.44
C GLN A 111 -8.50 -4.05 -14.24
N VAL A 112 -8.11 -3.22 -13.27
CA VAL A 112 -6.72 -2.99 -12.90
C VAL A 112 -6.56 -3.38 -11.45
N CYS A 113 -5.60 -4.26 -11.16
CA CYS A 113 -5.24 -4.63 -9.80
C CYS A 113 -3.78 -4.28 -9.55
N VAL A 114 -3.55 -3.44 -8.55
CA VAL A 114 -2.24 -2.94 -8.12
C VAL A 114 -1.99 -3.39 -6.70
N SER A 115 -0.85 -4.01 -6.43
CA SER A 115 -0.41 -4.31 -5.07
C SER A 115 0.94 -3.66 -4.77
N GLY A 116 1.15 -3.34 -3.49
CA GLY A 116 2.33 -2.63 -3.07
C GLY A 116 2.39 -2.42 -1.57
N HIS A 117 3.32 -1.58 -1.14
CA HIS A 117 3.46 -1.17 0.25
C HIS A 117 3.90 0.29 0.39
N CYS A 118 3.60 0.87 1.55
CA CYS A 118 4.05 2.19 1.98
C CYS A 118 4.53 2.11 3.42
N SER A 119 5.84 2.26 3.66
CA SER A 119 6.48 1.83 4.91
C SER A 119 6.13 0.35 5.18
N GLU A 120 5.56 0.01 6.34
CA GLU A 120 5.08 -1.35 6.65
C GLU A 120 3.65 -1.64 6.17
N LEU A 121 2.94 -0.66 5.61
CA LEU A 121 1.54 -0.80 5.24
C LEU A 121 1.44 -1.49 3.88
N VAL A 122 0.99 -2.74 3.87
CA VAL A 122 0.75 -3.49 2.64
C VAL A 122 -0.67 -3.22 2.14
N PHE A 123 -0.80 -3.04 0.83
CA PHE A 123 -2.10 -2.78 0.20
C PHE A 123 -2.26 -3.52 -1.12
N GLN A 124 -3.53 -3.74 -1.46
CA GLN A 124 -3.96 -4.13 -2.80
C GLN A 124 -5.18 -3.27 -3.18
N VAL A 125 -5.11 -2.64 -4.34
CA VAL A 125 -6.17 -1.83 -4.90
C VAL A 125 -6.64 -2.45 -6.20
N GLU A 126 -7.93 -2.73 -6.29
CA GLU A 126 -8.59 -3.16 -7.51
C GLU A 126 -9.57 -2.08 -7.96
N PHE A 127 -9.51 -1.68 -9.23
CA PHE A 127 -10.44 -0.70 -9.79
C PHE A 127 -10.77 -1.00 -11.24
N GLN A 128 -11.97 -0.58 -11.66
CA GLN A 128 -12.39 -0.66 -13.05
C GLN A 128 -12.27 0.70 -13.72
N LEU A 129 -11.52 0.73 -14.81
CA LEU A 129 -11.31 1.90 -15.65
C LEU A 129 -12.16 1.79 -16.91
N SER A 130 -13.08 2.73 -17.09
CA SER A 130 -13.83 2.91 -18.33
C SER A 130 -13.16 3.97 -19.19
N GLU A 131 -12.81 3.62 -20.43
CA GLU A 131 -12.31 4.54 -21.44
C GLU A 131 -13.34 4.66 -22.57
N ALA A 132 -13.92 5.84 -22.73
CA ALA A 132 -14.85 6.16 -23.81
C ALA A 132 -14.14 7.01 -24.87
N LYS A 133 -14.34 6.69 -26.15
CA LYS A 133 -13.80 7.47 -27.27
C LYS A 133 -14.91 8.37 -27.82
N GLU A 134 -14.79 9.67 -27.58
CA GLU A 134 -15.68 10.68 -28.15
C GLU A 134 -14.88 11.57 -29.12
N GLY A 135 -14.90 11.17 -30.41
CA GLY A 135 -14.12 11.84 -31.45
C GLY A 135 -12.60 11.68 -31.25
N GLN A 136 -11.89 12.80 -31.05
CA GLN A 136 -10.43 12.83 -30.79
C GLN A 136 -10.06 12.78 -29.31
N ARG A 137 -11.04 12.87 -28.39
CA ARG A 137 -10.79 12.81 -26.94
C ARG A 137 -11.18 11.43 -26.41
N SER A 138 -10.26 10.84 -25.65
CA SER A 138 -10.52 9.68 -24.81
C SER A 138 -10.78 10.16 -23.38
N GLU A 139 -11.97 9.92 -22.86
CA GLU A 139 -12.30 10.15 -21.45
C GLU A 139 -12.08 8.88 -20.65
N ARG A 140 -11.44 9.00 -19.49
CA ARG A 140 -11.15 7.88 -18.58
C ARG A 140 -11.77 8.14 -17.23
N THR A 141 -12.55 7.18 -16.75
CA THR A 141 -13.25 7.30 -15.46
C THR A 141 -13.16 6.00 -14.69
N ILE A 142 -12.91 6.11 -13.38
CA ILE A 142 -12.99 4.97 -12.46
C ILE A 142 -14.46 4.71 -12.16
N ILE A 143 -14.95 3.51 -12.49
CA ILE A 143 -16.36 3.13 -12.31
C ILE A 143 -16.57 2.24 -11.09
N ASP A 144 -15.51 1.65 -10.57
CA ASP A 144 -15.51 0.74 -9.43
C ASP A 144 -14.13 0.77 -8.76
N LEU A 145 -14.08 0.71 -7.43
CA LEU A 145 -12.85 0.78 -6.62
C LEU A 145 -13.04 -0.05 -5.36
N ASN A 146 -12.09 -0.95 -5.10
CA ASN A 146 -12.00 -1.78 -3.92
C ASN A 146 -10.56 -1.77 -3.38
N VAL A 147 -10.41 -1.63 -2.06
CA VAL A 147 -9.12 -1.51 -1.41
C VAL A 147 -9.01 -2.54 -0.28
N VAL A 148 -7.94 -3.31 -0.31
CA VAL A 148 -7.62 -4.32 0.70
C VAL A 148 -6.32 -3.94 1.38
N MET A 149 -6.30 -4.02 2.71
CA MET A 149 -5.14 -3.79 3.56
C MET A 149 -5.05 -4.89 4.63
N ASP A 150 -3.90 -5.03 5.29
CA ASP A 150 -3.71 -6.01 6.35
C ASP A 150 -4.61 -5.73 7.58
N ALA A 151 -5.03 -6.82 8.24
CA ALA A 151 -6.03 -6.79 9.31
C ALA A 151 -5.60 -5.98 10.55
N THR A 152 -4.29 -5.85 10.79
CA THR A 152 -3.72 -5.04 11.86
C THR A 152 -3.93 -3.53 11.62
N ASP A 153 -3.97 -3.12 10.36
CA ASP A 153 -4.12 -1.71 9.97
C ASP A 153 -5.61 -1.33 9.79
N LEU A 154 -6.48 -2.32 9.55
CA LEU A 154 -7.90 -2.13 9.25
C LEU A 154 -8.68 -1.33 10.32
N GLN A 155 -8.30 -1.41 11.59
CA GLN A 155 -9.00 -0.67 12.65
C GLN A 155 -8.94 0.85 12.45
N ASN A 156 -7.79 1.37 12.00
CA ASN A 156 -7.61 2.80 11.79
C ASN A 156 -8.19 3.27 10.44
N PHE A 157 -8.30 2.36 9.46
CA PHE A 157 -8.67 2.71 8.09
C PHE A 157 -10.11 2.35 7.71
N SER A 158 -10.83 1.52 8.46
CA SER A 158 -12.14 0.97 8.06
C SER A 158 -13.15 1.99 7.53
N SER A 159 -13.45 3.05 8.28
CA SER A 159 -14.39 4.10 7.84
C SER A 159 -13.87 4.91 6.65
N PHE A 160 -12.56 5.06 6.54
CA PHE A 160 -11.90 5.76 5.45
C PHE A 160 -11.96 4.95 4.15
N LEU A 161 -11.61 3.66 4.20
CA LEU A 161 -11.65 2.77 3.03
C LEU A 161 -13.06 2.72 2.45
N SER A 162 -14.09 2.56 3.28
CA SER A 162 -15.48 2.61 2.79
C SER A 162 -15.81 3.94 2.09
N GLY A 163 -15.31 5.07 2.60
CA GLY A 163 -15.53 6.38 1.97
C GLY A 163 -14.78 6.53 0.64
N VAL A 164 -13.57 6.00 0.55
CA VAL A 164 -12.78 6.03 -0.69
C VAL A 164 -13.38 5.12 -1.76
N GLU A 165 -13.81 3.92 -1.41
CA GLU A 165 -14.46 2.99 -2.33
C GLU A 165 -15.76 3.57 -2.90
N GLU A 166 -16.59 4.21 -2.04
CA GLU A 166 -17.81 4.90 -2.45
C GLU A 166 -17.54 6.10 -3.38
N SER A 167 -16.54 6.92 -3.05
CA SER A 167 -16.17 8.11 -3.84
C SER A 167 -15.31 7.81 -5.06
N ARG A 168 -14.73 6.61 -5.13
CA ARG A 168 -13.78 6.15 -6.15
C ARG A 168 -12.52 7.02 -6.23
N ASP A 169 -12.15 7.65 -5.13
CA ASP A 169 -11.03 8.59 -5.07
C ASP A 169 -9.71 7.86 -4.77
N LEU A 170 -9.12 7.31 -5.82
CA LEU A 170 -7.82 6.63 -5.76
C LEU A 170 -6.69 7.56 -5.28
N LEU A 171 -6.77 8.85 -5.60
CA LEU A 171 -5.75 9.82 -5.19
C LEU A 171 -5.82 10.06 -3.68
N LEU A 172 -7.03 10.18 -3.14
CA LEU A 172 -7.25 10.32 -1.70
C LEU A 172 -6.69 9.12 -0.95
N PHE A 173 -6.92 7.89 -1.43
CA PHE A 173 -6.33 6.69 -0.82
C PHE A 173 -4.81 6.82 -0.65
N PHE A 174 -4.07 7.03 -1.74
CA PHE A 174 -2.61 7.06 -1.69
C PHE A 174 -2.07 8.24 -0.88
N ARG A 175 -2.73 9.40 -0.96
CA ARG A 175 -2.34 10.58 -0.17
C ARG A 175 -2.50 10.34 1.32
N THR A 176 -3.62 9.76 1.74
CA THR A 176 -3.89 9.45 3.15
C THR A 176 -2.96 8.35 3.65
N LEU A 177 -2.75 7.28 2.86
CA LEU A 177 -1.83 6.19 3.20
C LEU A 177 -0.42 6.72 3.47
N ARG A 178 0.11 7.55 2.57
CA ARG A 178 1.42 8.19 2.74
C ARG A 178 1.46 9.08 3.98
N THR A 179 0.46 9.93 4.16
CA THR A 179 0.41 10.85 5.32
C THR A 179 0.38 10.07 6.63
N TYR A 180 -0.36 8.97 6.69
CA TYR A 180 -0.39 8.08 7.85
C TYR A 180 0.96 7.42 8.11
N ALA A 181 1.62 6.90 7.06
CA ALA A 181 2.96 6.34 7.17
C ALA A 181 3.97 7.37 7.70
N ASP A 182 3.94 8.61 7.21
CA ASP A 182 4.80 9.69 7.69
C ASP A 182 4.57 9.96 9.19
N ARG A 183 3.30 9.98 9.66
CA ARG A 183 2.98 10.17 11.10
C ARG A 183 3.41 9.01 11.96
N PHE A 184 3.34 7.79 11.44
CA PHE A 184 3.83 6.60 12.11
C PHE A 184 5.35 6.65 12.28
N ASP A 185 6.06 7.03 11.21
CA ASP A 185 7.52 7.16 11.21
C ASP A 185 8.01 8.30 12.11
N ASP A 186 7.28 9.43 12.16
CA ASP A 186 7.50 10.51 13.13
C ASP A 186 7.45 9.95 14.57
N ARG A 187 6.40 9.20 14.92
CA ARG A 187 6.25 8.60 16.26
C ARG A 187 7.42 7.68 16.61
N CYS A 188 7.77 6.71 15.75
CA CYS A 188 8.87 5.79 16.06
C CYS A 188 10.19 6.53 16.24
N ARG A 189 10.49 7.52 15.37
CA ARG A 189 11.72 8.33 15.51
C ARG A 189 11.74 9.10 16.83
N THR A 190 10.63 9.74 17.21
CA THR A 190 10.53 10.46 18.48
C THR A 190 10.70 9.52 19.69
N PHE A 191 10.05 8.34 19.68
CA PHE A 191 10.17 7.36 20.76
C PHE A 191 11.61 6.82 20.88
N GLN A 192 12.22 6.47 19.75
CA GLN A 192 13.60 6.01 19.72
C GLN A 192 14.56 7.09 20.24
N HIS A 193 14.39 8.34 19.79
CA HIS A 193 15.18 9.47 20.26
C HIS A 193 15.17 9.61 21.78
N PHE A 194 13.98 9.55 22.40
CA PHE A 194 13.86 9.67 23.85
C PHE A 194 14.39 8.46 24.61
N GLN A 195 14.26 7.25 24.06
CA GLN A 195 14.87 6.06 24.65
C GLN A 195 16.41 6.16 24.66
N GLU A 196 17.01 6.64 23.57
CA GLU A 196 18.46 6.82 23.46
C GLU A 196 18.96 7.96 24.36
N LYS A 197 18.21 9.06 24.44
CA LYS A 197 18.58 10.25 25.23
C LYS A 197 18.36 10.08 26.74
N TYR A 198 17.34 9.32 27.15
CA TYR A 198 16.94 9.14 28.55
C TYR A 198 16.71 7.66 28.92
N PRO A 199 17.70 6.76 28.74
CA PRO A 199 17.51 5.31 28.87
C PRO A 199 17.13 4.83 30.27
N SER A 200 17.42 5.62 31.31
CA SER A 200 17.05 5.31 32.70
C SER A 200 15.59 5.62 33.04
N ILE A 201 14.93 6.45 32.22
CA ILE A 201 13.57 6.93 32.46
C ILE A 201 12.62 6.37 31.42
N VAL A 202 13.06 6.31 30.15
CA VAL A 202 12.23 5.95 29.01
C VAL A 202 12.40 4.47 28.68
N SER A 203 11.29 3.75 28.61
CA SER A 203 11.26 2.39 28.08
C SER A 203 10.16 2.19 27.03
N LEU A 204 10.46 1.37 26.03
CA LEU A 204 9.57 1.04 24.91
C LEU A 204 9.20 -0.45 24.97
N PRO A 205 8.22 -0.85 25.80
CA PRO A 205 7.90 -2.27 26.02
C PRO A 205 7.42 -2.99 24.76
N GLY A 206 6.81 -2.28 23.81
CA GLY A 206 6.43 -2.80 22.50
C GLY A 206 7.37 -2.37 21.36
N GLY A 207 8.56 -1.83 21.67
CA GLY A 207 9.47 -1.21 20.71
C GLY A 207 9.03 0.18 20.22
N CYS A 208 9.85 0.85 19.41
CA CYS A 208 9.56 2.22 18.91
C CYS A 208 8.30 2.29 18.04
N ARG A 209 7.91 1.18 17.41
CA ARG A 209 6.77 1.12 16.50
C ARG A 209 5.43 1.03 17.24
N SER A 210 5.47 0.70 18.54
CA SER A 210 4.30 0.66 19.41
C SER A 210 3.69 2.06 19.61
N GLU A 211 2.43 2.08 20.00
CA GLU A 211 1.72 3.31 20.37
C GLU A 211 2.08 3.80 21.78
N VAL A 212 2.81 2.99 22.56
CA VAL A 212 3.05 3.25 23.99
C VAL A 212 4.53 3.39 24.30
N MET A 213 4.87 4.54 24.87
CA MET A 213 6.13 4.79 25.57
C MET A 213 5.87 4.91 27.07
N THR A 214 6.78 4.37 27.87
CA THR A 214 6.68 4.39 29.35
C THR A 214 7.76 5.26 29.95
N LEU A 215 7.40 6.04 30.96
CA LEU A 215 8.30 6.90 31.72
C LEU A 215 8.29 6.45 33.18
N ASN A 216 9.48 6.13 33.68
CA ASN A 216 9.69 5.57 35.01
C ASN A 216 10.66 6.45 35.78
N HIS A 217 10.31 6.82 37.01
CA HIS A 217 11.27 7.47 37.89
C HIS A 217 12.21 6.41 38.48
N PRO A 218 13.55 6.54 38.34
CA PRO A 218 14.50 5.53 38.81
C PRO A 218 14.37 5.20 40.30
N GLU A 219 14.03 6.20 41.12
CA GLU A 219 13.92 6.08 42.59
C GLU A 219 12.49 5.81 43.10
N LEU A 220 11.46 5.87 42.25
CA LEU A 220 10.06 5.65 42.66
C LEU A 220 9.45 4.46 41.89
N PRO A 221 9.91 3.22 42.18
CA PRO A 221 9.40 2.03 41.52
C PRO A 221 7.91 1.85 41.82
N GLY A 222 7.11 1.65 40.77
CA GLY A 222 5.66 1.45 40.87
C GLY A 222 4.81 2.62 40.37
N CYS A 223 5.37 3.82 40.25
CA CYS A 223 4.72 4.97 39.62
C CYS A 223 5.12 5.06 38.14
N PHE A 224 4.15 4.93 37.25
CA PHE A 224 4.38 4.93 35.80
C PHE A 224 3.59 6.06 35.14
N LEU A 225 4.23 6.72 34.17
CA LEU A 225 3.52 7.51 33.17
C LEU A 225 3.60 6.81 31.82
N PHE A 226 2.52 6.84 31.07
CA PHE A 226 2.44 6.27 29.72
C PHE A 226 2.12 7.40 28.75
N VAL A 227 2.94 7.55 27.72
CA VAL A 227 2.60 8.34 26.54
C VAL A 227 1.97 7.38 25.54
N HIS A 228 0.67 7.53 25.32
CA HIS A 228 -0.06 6.81 24.29
C HIS A 228 -0.23 7.71 23.07
N TRP A 229 0.47 7.40 21.99
CA TRP A 229 0.46 8.15 20.73
C TRP A 229 -0.12 7.27 19.62
N SER A 230 -1.39 7.49 19.29
CA SER A 230 -2.05 6.85 18.14
C SER A 230 -2.19 7.83 16.97
N VAL A 231 -2.48 7.29 15.78
CA VAL A 231 -2.75 8.09 14.58
C VAL A 231 -4.15 7.73 14.10
N GLU A 232 -5.06 8.69 14.12
CA GLU A 232 -6.45 8.51 13.70
C GLU A 232 -6.60 8.94 12.23
N VAL A 233 -7.39 8.19 11.47
CA VAL A 233 -7.74 8.50 10.07
C VAL A 233 -9.23 8.79 9.97
N SER A 234 -9.59 9.97 9.48
CA SER A 234 -10.98 10.36 9.24
C SER A 234 -11.50 9.76 7.93
N ARG A 235 -12.82 9.70 7.78
CA ARG A 235 -13.46 9.22 6.55
C ARG A 235 -13.05 10.01 5.30
N GLU A 236 -12.75 11.29 5.47
CA GLU A 236 -12.34 12.23 4.43
C GLU A 236 -10.83 12.22 4.17
N GLY A 237 -10.10 11.29 4.82
CA GLY A 237 -8.66 11.13 4.65
C GLY A 237 -7.81 12.08 5.49
N GLY A 238 -8.41 12.75 6.49
CA GLY A 238 -7.67 13.52 7.48
C GLY A 238 -6.87 12.60 8.39
N VAL A 239 -5.56 12.84 8.53
CA VAL A 239 -4.68 12.06 9.40
C VAL A 239 -4.23 12.94 10.57
N ALA A 240 -4.61 12.55 11.78
CA ALA A 240 -4.32 13.33 12.98
C ALA A 240 -3.66 12.47 14.07
N PRO A 241 -2.52 12.90 14.65
CA PRO A 241 -1.96 12.24 15.82
C PRO A 241 -2.81 12.55 17.06
N LYS A 242 -2.99 11.55 17.91
CA LYS A 242 -3.64 11.68 19.21
C LYS A 242 -2.71 11.17 20.30
N ILE A 243 -2.26 12.10 21.14
CA ILE A 243 -1.23 11.84 22.13
C ILE A 243 -1.83 12.10 23.52
N ASN A 244 -1.89 11.05 24.33
CA ASN A 244 -2.43 11.11 25.68
C ASN A 244 -1.35 10.73 26.69
N LEU A 245 -1.36 11.42 27.84
CA LEU A 245 -0.57 11.05 29.00
C LEU A 245 -1.47 10.32 29.99
N LEU A 246 -1.16 9.06 30.28
CA LEU A 246 -1.86 8.24 31.27
C LEU A 246 -0.96 8.04 32.47
N THR A 247 -1.55 7.98 33.66
CA THR A 247 -0.82 7.76 34.91
C THR A 247 -1.25 6.44 35.55
N LYS A 248 -0.29 5.68 36.06
CA LYS A 248 -0.55 4.52 36.92
C LYS A 248 0.21 4.70 38.21
N ILE A 249 -0.54 5.00 39.25
CA ILE A 249 -0.03 5.20 40.61
C ILE A 249 -0.49 4.02 41.46
N PRO A 250 0.37 3.41 42.29
CA PRO A 250 -0.03 2.33 43.18
C PRO A 250 -1.14 2.77 44.14
N GLU A 251 -2.16 1.93 44.34
CA GLU A 251 -3.31 2.24 45.21
C GLU A 251 -2.92 2.64 46.63
N ARG A 252 -1.86 2.00 47.18
CA ARG A 252 -1.32 2.36 48.50
C ARG A 252 -0.81 3.80 48.55
N ALA A 253 -0.23 4.31 47.47
CA ALA A 253 0.22 5.70 47.39
C ALA A 253 -0.97 6.67 47.26
N LEU A 254 -2.02 6.28 46.53
CA LEU A 254 -3.26 7.07 46.43
C LEU A 254 -3.97 7.22 47.79
N GLN A 255 -3.97 6.18 48.62
CA GLN A 255 -4.53 6.23 49.98
C GLN A 255 -3.78 7.19 50.91
N LEU A 256 -2.46 7.37 50.69
CA LEU A 256 -1.63 8.26 51.48
C LEU A 256 -1.74 9.73 51.03
N PHE A 257 -2.13 9.97 49.77
CA PHE A 257 -2.29 11.31 49.20
C PHE A 257 -3.65 11.49 48.50
N PRO A 258 -4.78 11.42 49.26
CA PRO A 258 -6.12 11.45 48.69
C PRO A 258 -6.52 12.80 48.03
N SER A 259 -5.75 13.87 48.27
CA SER A 259 -6.07 15.24 47.82
C SER A 259 -5.11 15.82 46.77
N GLN A 260 -4.09 15.08 46.32
CA GLN A 260 -3.08 15.62 45.39
C GLN A 260 -3.27 15.11 43.96
N ALA A 261 -4.14 15.83 43.24
CA ALA A 261 -4.20 16.04 41.80
C ALA A 261 -3.51 14.99 40.90
N VAL A 262 -4.06 13.76 40.87
CA VAL A 262 -3.76 12.82 39.78
C VAL A 262 -4.36 13.31 38.44
N GLY A 263 -5.41 14.12 38.51
CA GLY A 263 -6.17 14.62 37.35
C GLY A 263 -5.78 16.02 36.85
N GLY A 264 -4.50 16.40 36.91
CA GLY A 264 -4.01 17.65 36.30
C GLY A 264 -2.86 17.47 35.31
N ALA A 265 -2.16 16.33 35.38
CA ALA A 265 -1.00 16.06 34.54
C ALA A 265 -1.39 15.86 33.06
N ALA A 266 -2.53 15.22 32.80
CA ALA A 266 -3.04 15.03 31.45
C ALA A 266 -3.44 16.37 30.82
N GLU A 267 -4.12 17.23 31.55
CA GLU A 267 -4.57 18.55 31.11
C GLU A 267 -3.39 19.49 30.84
N ALA A 268 -2.41 19.50 31.75
CA ALA A 268 -1.16 20.23 31.56
C ALA A 268 -0.41 19.73 30.32
N PHE A 269 -0.34 18.41 30.12
CA PHE A 269 0.29 17.81 28.95
C PHE A 269 -0.42 18.20 27.65
N HIS A 270 -1.76 18.16 27.59
CA HIS A 270 -2.51 18.62 26.42
C HIS A 270 -2.25 20.10 26.11
N SER A 271 -2.07 20.92 27.14
CA SER A 271 -1.73 22.34 26.98
C SER A 271 -0.32 22.50 26.39
N LEU A 272 0.64 21.72 26.87
CA LEU A 272 2.01 21.68 26.31
C LEU A 272 2.01 21.17 24.87
N LEU A 273 1.26 20.11 24.54
CA LEU A 273 1.12 19.60 23.18
C LEU A 273 0.65 20.67 22.21
N ARG A 274 -0.35 21.46 22.61
CA ARG A 274 -0.89 22.54 21.79
C ARG A 274 0.10 23.68 21.57
N ILE A 275 0.91 24.01 22.57
CA ILE A 275 1.82 25.17 22.53
C ILE A 275 3.17 24.81 21.91
N LEU A 276 3.73 23.65 22.27
CA LEU A 276 5.11 23.26 21.97
C LEU A 276 5.21 22.18 20.88
N GLY A 277 4.12 21.47 20.61
CA GLY A 277 4.11 20.28 19.76
C GLY A 277 4.57 19.00 20.49
N PRO A 278 4.52 17.84 19.81
CA PRO A 278 4.72 16.53 20.43
C PRO A 278 6.05 16.35 21.16
N GLU A 279 7.17 16.61 20.47
CA GLU A 279 8.50 16.32 21.00
C GLU A 279 8.82 17.14 22.25
N ALA A 280 8.63 18.46 22.18
CA ALA A 280 8.93 19.35 23.29
C ALA A 280 7.96 19.16 24.48
N ALA A 281 6.70 18.82 24.23
CA ALA A 281 5.76 18.48 25.30
C ALA A 281 6.18 17.19 26.03
N ILE A 282 6.56 16.15 25.28
CA ILE A 282 7.06 14.89 25.84
C ILE A 282 8.35 15.13 26.62
N GLU A 283 9.30 15.89 26.07
CA GLU A 283 10.55 16.22 26.76
C GLU A 283 10.30 16.95 28.07
N SER A 284 9.31 17.84 28.12
CA SER A 284 8.91 18.54 29.34
C SER A 284 8.43 17.58 30.42
N VAL A 285 7.65 16.55 30.06
CA VAL A 285 7.23 15.50 30.99
C VAL A 285 8.41 14.66 31.45
N ILE A 286 9.30 14.25 30.53
CA ILE A 286 10.50 13.47 30.88
C ILE A 286 11.36 14.25 31.89
N ARG A 287 11.60 15.53 31.65
CA ARG A 287 12.34 16.40 32.58
C ARG A 287 11.65 16.50 33.92
N ALA A 288 10.32 16.66 33.95
CA ALA A 288 9.57 16.69 35.20
C ALA A 288 9.69 15.38 36.01
N VAL A 289 9.72 14.23 35.32
CA VAL A 289 10.00 12.92 35.94
C VAL A 289 11.46 12.79 36.37
N SER A 290 12.40 13.49 35.72
CA SER A 290 13.82 13.45 36.06
C SER A 290 14.19 14.33 37.25
N LEU A 291 13.32 15.26 37.66
CA LEU A 291 13.63 16.20 38.74
C LEU A 291 13.63 15.46 40.08
N SER A 292 14.81 15.02 40.52
CA SER A 292 15.10 14.78 41.92
C SER A 292 14.94 16.09 42.66
N LYS A 293 14.17 16.13 43.75
CA LYS A 293 14.21 17.27 44.67
C LYS A 293 15.66 17.44 45.13
N GLU A 294 16.31 18.53 44.72
CA GLU A 294 17.39 19.09 45.54
C GLU A 294 16.73 19.42 46.90
N ALA A 295 17.01 18.56 47.87
CA ALA A 295 16.62 18.73 49.27
C ALA A 295 17.61 19.66 49.97
#